data_AF-A0A6N9AP51-F1
#
_entry.id   AF-A0A6N9AP51-F1
#
_cell.length_a   1.000
_cell.length_b   1.000
_cell.length_c   1.000
_cell.angle_alpha   90.00
_cell.angle_beta   90.00
_cell.angle_gamma   90.00
#
_symmetry.space_group_name_H-M   'P 1'
#
loop_
_entity.id
_entity.type
_entity.pdbx_description
1 polymer ?
#
loop_
_entity_poly.entity_id
_entity_poly.type
_entity_poly.pdbx_seq_one_letter_code
_entity_poly.pdbx_strand_id
1 'polypeptide(L)'
;MKGERKLFLTRAGRVGEDESYALENNRAIVGFRQVGSLKGAKNHDEIKNIAKEAYPEEKPRAVGNYAGQLWAFALSMQQDDIVVLPQKLTSQIAVGTVSGP
;
A
#
# COMPACT_ATOMS: atom_id res chain seq x y z
N MET A 1 -6.62 -3.95 20.86
CA MET A 1 -7.08 -2.64 21.36
C MET A 1 -7.92 -1.98 20.27
N LYS A 2 -9.20 -1.71 20.54
CA LYS A 2 -10.01 -0.79 19.73
C LYS A 2 -9.57 0.63 20.13
N GLY A 3 -9.13 1.45 19.18
CA GLY A 3 -8.92 2.88 19.41
C GLY A 3 -7.49 3.42 19.33
N GLU A 4 -6.52 2.65 18.84
CA GLU A 4 -5.17 3.21 18.60
C GLU A 4 -4.98 3.46 17.10
N ARG A 5 -4.93 4.75 16.75
CA ARG A 5 -4.63 5.25 15.41
C ARG A 5 -3.22 4.79 15.01
N LYS A 6 -3.11 4.04 13.92
CA LYS A 6 -1.82 3.56 13.42
C LYS A 6 -1.17 4.59 12.51
N LEU A 7 0.15 4.48 12.38
CA LEU A 7 0.92 5.22 11.40
C LEU A 7 1.49 4.25 10.36
N PHE A 8 1.22 4.52 9.09
CA PHE A 8 1.75 3.78 7.97
C PHE A 8 2.72 4.65 7.18
N LEU A 9 3.90 4.09 6.91
CA LEU A 9 4.83 4.69 5.98
C LEU A 9 4.59 4.09 4.59
N THR A 10 4.24 4.95 3.65
CA THR A 10 4.03 4.59 2.25
C THR A 10 5.15 5.17 1.39
N ARG A 11 5.37 4.56 0.24
CA ARG A 11 6.35 5.01 -0.74
C ARG A 11 5.69 4.93 -2.10
N ALA A 12 5.65 6.06 -2.79
CA ALA A 12 5.06 6.19 -4.11
C ALA A 12 6.07 5.77 -5.18
N GLY A 13 6.51 4.50 -5.12
CA GLY A 13 7.51 3.93 -6.01
C GLY A 13 8.93 3.90 -5.44
N ARG A 14 9.84 3.26 -6.19
CA ARG A 14 11.22 3.03 -5.73
C ARG A 14 12.05 4.30 -5.77
N VAL A 15 11.81 5.14 -6.76
CA VAL A 15 12.54 6.40 -6.99
C VAL A 15 11.65 7.63 -6.79
N GLY A 16 10.40 7.43 -6.36
CA GLY A 16 9.43 8.51 -6.15
C GLY A 16 8.60 8.82 -7.40
N GLU A 17 8.57 7.89 -8.35
CA GLU A 17 7.91 8.06 -9.65
C GLU A 17 6.41 8.35 -9.57
N ASP A 18 5.74 7.98 -8.46
CA ASP A 18 4.31 8.23 -8.25
C ASP A 18 4.06 9.33 -7.19
N GLU A 19 5.09 10.04 -6.69
CA GLU A 19 4.95 11.03 -5.60
C GLU A 19 4.03 12.20 -6.00
N SER A 20 4.26 12.82 -7.16
CA SER A 20 3.43 13.94 -7.63
C SER A 20 1.96 13.52 -7.79
N TYR A 21 1.73 12.37 -8.43
CA TYR A 21 0.37 11.87 -8.63
C TYR A 21 -0.32 11.55 -7.30
N ALA A 22 0.38 10.93 -6.34
CA ALA A 22 -0.13 10.66 -5.00
C ALA A 22 -0.60 11.94 -4.29
N LEU A 23 0.20 13.00 -4.34
CA LEU A 23 -0.09 14.27 -3.67
C LEU A 23 -1.20 15.06 -4.36
N GLU A 24 -1.14 15.19 -5.69
CA GLU A 24 -2.14 15.92 -6.48
C GLU A 24 -3.53 15.30 -6.38
N ASN A 25 -3.62 13.98 -6.23
CA ASN A 25 -4.89 13.26 -6.18
C ASN A 25 -5.32 12.85 -4.76
N ASN A 26 -4.55 13.20 -3.72
CA ASN A 26 -4.78 12.72 -2.35
C ASN A 26 -4.93 11.19 -2.30
N ARG A 27 -3.92 10.47 -2.76
CA ARG A 27 -3.90 8.99 -2.80
C ARG A 27 -2.62 8.44 -2.19
N ALA A 28 -2.76 7.39 -1.38
CA ALA A 28 -1.65 6.52 -1.00
C ALA A 28 -1.53 5.40 -2.05
N ILE A 29 -0.31 5.09 -2.51
CA ILE A 29 -0.06 4.20 -3.66
C ILE A 29 0.95 3.12 -3.28
N VAL A 30 0.78 1.91 -3.84
CA VAL A 30 1.60 0.71 -3.54
C VAL A 30 2.22 0.06 -4.79
N GLY A 31 2.14 0.67 -5.98
CA GLY A 31 2.98 0.36 -7.16
C GLY A 31 2.74 -0.97 -7.89
N PHE A 32 1.93 -1.89 -7.36
CA PHE A 32 1.65 -3.22 -7.94
C PHE A 32 0.70 -3.16 -9.16
N ARG A 33 1.13 -2.56 -10.26
CA ARG A 33 0.29 -2.32 -11.47
C ARG A 33 -0.27 -3.59 -12.14
N GLN A 34 0.35 -4.75 -11.92
CA GLN A 34 -0.12 -6.04 -12.46
C GLN A 34 -1.14 -6.73 -11.56
N VAL A 35 -1.28 -6.27 -10.31
CA VAL A 35 -2.26 -6.81 -9.37
C VAL A 35 -3.63 -6.24 -9.67
N GLY A 36 -4.60 -7.14 -9.82
CA GLY A 36 -6.01 -6.77 -9.98
C GLY A 36 -6.60 -6.13 -8.72
N SER A 37 -7.91 -5.88 -8.75
CA SER A 37 -8.61 -5.33 -7.58
C SER A 37 -8.49 -6.27 -6.37
N LEU A 38 -8.12 -5.71 -5.22
CA LEU A 38 -8.14 -6.41 -3.93
C LEU A 38 -9.52 -6.33 -3.24
N LYS A 39 -10.52 -5.72 -3.91
CA LYS A 39 -11.85 -5.53 -3.34
C LYS A 39 -12.47 -6.88 -3.00
N GLY A 40 -12.83 -7.07 -1.74
CA GLY A 40 -13.49 -8.28 -1.25
C GLY A 40 -12.55 -9.35 -0.71
N ALA A 41 -11.23 -9.16 -0.78
CA ALA A 41 -10.28 -10.00 -0.04
C ALA A 41 -10.55 -9.86 1.46
N LYS A 42 -10.53 -10.98 2.20
CA LYS A 42 -10.91 -11.03 3.63
C LYS A 42 -9.76 -11.38 4.56
N ASN A 43 -8.73 -12.01 4.02
CA ASN A 43 -7.61 -12.52 4.79
C ASN A 43 -6.31 -12.43 3.98
N HIS A 44 -5.20 -12.65 4.66
CA HIS A 44 -3.86 -12.55 4.08
C HIS A 44 -3.63 -13.59 2.96
N ASP A 45 -4.21 -14.79 3.10
CA ASP A 45 -4.03 -15.86 2.11
C ASP A 45 -4.71 -15.54 0.78
N GLU A 46 -5.89 -14.92 0.80
CA GLU A 46 -6.56 -14.42 -0.41
C GLU A 46 -5.72 -13.35 -1.12
N ILE A 47 -5.16 -12.38 -0.38
CA ILE A 47 -4.26 -11.37 -0.97
C ILE A 47 -3.00 -12.02 -1.54
N LYS A 48 -2.43 -13.01 -0.85
CA LYS A 48 -1.25 -13.73 -1.31
C LYS A 48 -1.53 -14.52 -2.59
N ASN A 49 -2.71 -15.12 -2.73
CA ASN A 49 -3.11 -15.81 -3.95
C ASN A 49 -3.24 -14.83 -5.11
N ILE A 50 -3.90 -13.68 -4.91
CA ILE A 50 -3.99 -12.63 -5.93
C ILE A 50 -2.59 -12.15 -6.36
N ALA A 51 -1.68 -11.94 -5.40
CA ALA A 51 -0.30 -11.55 -5.70
C ALA A 51 0.44 -12.63 -6.50
N LYS A 52 0.24 -13.92 -6.17
CA LYS A 52 0.84 -15.05 -6.89
C LYS A 52 0.31 -15.16 -8.32
N GLU A 53 -0.98 -14.94 -8.52
CA GLU A 53 -1.60 -14.94 -9.85
C GLU A 53 -1.09 -13.81 -10.72
N ALA A 54 -0.88 -12.62 -10.15
CA ALA A 54 -0.29 -11.48 -10.87
C ALA A 54 1.20 -11.66 -11.19
N TYR A 55 1.93 -12.42 -10.38
CA TYR A 55 3.37 -12.63 -10.50
C TYR A 55 3.73 -14.13 -10.40
N PRO A 56 3.36 -14.96 -11.39
CA PRO A 56 3.54 -16.43 -11.30
C PRO A 56 5.02 -16.86 -11.30
N GLU A 57 5.89 -16.06 -11.90
CA GLU A 57 7.34 -16.32 -12.01
C GLU A 57 8.13 -15.90 -10.76
N GLU A 58 7.49 -15.16 -9.83
CA GLU A 58 8.15 -14.65 -8.64
C GLU A 58 8.32 -15.71 -7.57
N LYS A 59 9.44 -15.62 -6.85
CA LYS A 59 9.76 -16.60 -5.80
C LYS A 59 8.74 -16.49 -4.64
N PRO A 60 8.43 -17.60 -3.93
CA PRO A 60 7.45 -17.57 -2.84
C PRO A 60 7.71 -16.51 -1.76
N ARG A 61 8.99 -16.22 -1.49
CA ARG A 61 9.40 -15.16 -0.56
C ARG A 61 9.06 -13.76 -1.09
N ALA A 62 9.26 -13.51 -2.37
CA ALA A 62 8.93 -12.23 -3.00
C ALA A 62 7.40 -12.01 -3.00
N VAL A 63 6.64 -13.03 -3.41
CA VAL A 63 5.17 -13.02 -3.33
C VAL A 63 4.68 -12.75 -1.90
N GLY A 64 5.29 -13.36 -0.89
CA GLY A 64 4.97 -13.08 0.52
C GLY A 64 5.21 -11.61 0.91
N ASN A 65 6.32 -11.02 0.46
CA ASN A 65 6.60 -9.60 0.70
C ASN A 65 5.61 -8.68 -0.03
N TYR A 66 5.18 -9.05 -1.23
CA TYR A 66 4.17 -8.29 -1.99
C TYR A 66 2.82 -8.37 -1.30
N ALA A 67 2.41 -9.57 -0.89
CA ALA A 67 1.18 -9.79 -0.14
C ALA A 67 1.13 -8.97 1.15
N GLY A 68 2.23 -8.88 1.89
CA GLY A 68 2.30 -8.04 3.09
C GLY A 68 2.10 -6.55 2.81
N GLN A 69 2.65 -6.03 1.71
CA GLN A 69 2.43 -4.64 1.29
C GLN A 69 0.99 -4.41 0.83
N LEU A 70 0.45 -5.30 0.00
CA LEU A 70 -0.94 -5.23 -0.47
C LEU A 70 -1.93 -5.34 0.70
N TRP A 71 -1.66 -6.21 1.68
CA TRP A 71 -2.43 -6.37 2.92
C TRP A 71 -2.47 -5.08 3.74
N ALA A 72 -1.34 -4.38 3.84
CA ALA A 72 -1.28 -3.12 4.57
C ALA A 72 -2.32 -2.13 4.04
N PHE A 73 -2.43 -1.99 2.72
CA PHE A 73 -3.36 -1.07 2.06
C PHE A 73 -4.80 -1.59 2.03
N ALA A 74 -5.01 -2.86 1.74
CA ALA A 74 -6.36 -3.40 1.51
C ALA A 74 -7.15 -3.66 2.79
N LEU A 75 -6.48 -4.10 3.86
CA LEU A 75 -7.15 -4.62 5.06
C LEU A 75 -6.60 -4.07 6.37
N SER A 76 -5.31 -3.73 6.45
CA SER A 76 -4.74 -3.24 7.71
C SER A 76 -4.95 -1.75 7.96
N MET A 77 -4.82 -0.92 6.93
CA MET A 77 -5.12 0.52 7.00
C MET A 77 -6.62 0.68 7.18
N GLN A 78 -7.01 1.47 8.17
CA GLN A 78 -8.40 1.79 8.46
C GLN A 78 -8.60 3.29 8.36
N GLN A 79 -9.86 3.70 8.22
CA GLN A 79 -10.22 5.11 8.29
C GLN A 79 -9.67 5.72 9.59
N ASP A 80 -9.23 6.97 9.49
CA ASP A 80 -8.56 7.75 10.53
C ASP A 80 -7.11 7.36 10.86
N ASP A 81 -6.54 6.31 10.25
CA ASP A 81 -5.10 6.04 10.37
C ASP A 81 -4.26 7.15 9.72
N ILE A 82 -3.03 7.35 10.22
CA ILE A 82 -2.07 8.28 9.61
C ILE A 82 -1.31 7.57 8.51
N VAL A 83 -1.19 8.24 7.37
CA VAL A 83 -0.29 7.85 6.29
C VAL A 83 0.79 8.90 6.10
N VAL A 84 2.05 8.48 6.03
CA VAL A 84 3.17 9.36 5.70
C VAL A 84 3.84 8.94 4.41
N LEU A 85 4.25 9.92 3.62
CA LEU A 85 4.98 9.75 2.37
C LEU A 85 6.26 10.61 2.41
N PRO A 86 7.43 10.02 2.67
CA PRO A 86 8.71 10.69 2.47
C PRO A 86 8.91 10.97 0.98
N GLN A 87 9.12 12.24 0.63
CA GLN A 87 9.35 12.69 -0.74
C GLN A 87 10.84 12.68 -1.03
N LYS A 88 11.27 11.81 -1.95
CA LYS A 88 12.69 11.62 -2.27
C LYS A 88 13.29 12.83 -3.00
N LEU A 89 12.46 13.55 -3.76
CA LEU A 89 12.93 14.65 -4.60
C LEU A 89 13.10 15.96 -3.83
N THR A 90 12.39 16.12 -2.71
CA THR A 90 12.26 17.41 -2.03
C THR A 90 12.67 17.36 -0.55
N SER A 91 13.05 16.19 -0.01
CA SER A 91 13.36 15.98 1.41
C SER A 91 12.21 16.39 2.37
N GLN A 92 10.98 16.39 1.87
CA GLN A 92 9.77 16.67 2.65
C GLN A 92 9.08 15.38 3.08
N ILE A 93 8.22 15.46 4.10
CA ILE A 93 7.33 14.36 4.49
C ILE A 93 5.91 14.88 4.37
N ALA A 94 5.15 14.29 3.44
CA ALA A 94 3.71 14.52 3.40
C ALA A 94 3.02 13.64 4.45
N VAL A 95 2.03 14.21 5.13
CA VAL A 95 1.24 13.53 6.16
C VAL A 95 -0.22 13.65 5.78
N GLY A 96 -0.93 12.52 5.78
CA GLY A 96 -2.36 12.44 5.48
C GLY A 96 -3.09 11.57 6.50
N THR A 97 -4.41 11.63 6.44
CA THR A 97 -5.30 10.74 7.20
C THR A 97 -6.06 9.87 6.21
N VAL A 98 -6.13 8.56 6.47
CA VAL A 98 -6.85 7.61 5.63
C VAL A 98 -8.34 7.90 5.71
N SER A 99 -8.96 8.18 4.56
CA SER A 99 -10.40 8.45 4.44
C SER A 99 -11.23 7.23 3.98
N GLY A 100 -10.57 6.17 3.52
CA GLY A 100 -11.20 4.95 3.02
C GLY A 100 -10.40 4.29 1.91
N PRO A 101 -10.84 3.11 1.44
CA PRO A 101 -10.31 2.42 0.26
C PRO A 101 -10.75 3.07 -1.07
#